data_AF-W9YLC3-F1
#
_entry.id   AF-W9YLC3-F1
#
_cell.length_a   1.000
_cell.length_b   1.000
_cell.length_c   1.000
_cell.angle_alpha   90.00
_cell.angle_beta   90.00
_cell.angle_gamma   90.00
#
_symmetry.space_group_name_H-M   'P 1'
#
loop_
_entity.id
_entity.type
_entity.pdbx_description
1 polymer ?
#
loop_
_entity_poly.entity_id
_entity_poly.type
_entity_poly.pdbx_seq_one_letter_code
_entity_poly.pdbx_strand_id
1 'polypeptide(L)'
;MQRALSSVARSSLSSSSPYSRSAGRSLQQLRFAHKELRFGVEGRAQLLKGVDTLAKAVATTLGPKGRNVLIESSYGSPKITKGK
;
A
#
# COMPACT_ATOMS: atom_id res chain seq x y z
N MET A 1 -44.06 -38.28 41.31
CA MET A 1 -44.45 -37.26 42.32
C MET A 1 -43.54 -36.05 42.11
N GLN A 2 -43.90 -35.19 41.16
CA GLN A 2 -44.48 -33.84 41.31
C GLN A 2 -43.49 -32.76 41.78
N ARG A 3 -43.25 -31.81 40.86
CA ARG A 3 -42.50 -30.55 40.97
C ARG A 3 -43.48 -29.44 41.38
N ALA A 4 -43.04 -28.49 42.21
CA ALA A 4 -43.43 -27.06 42.25
C ALA A 4 -42.64 -26.40 43.41
N LEU A 5 -41.75 -25.42 43.21
CA LEU A 5 -41.98 -23.98 42.91
C LEU A 5 -42.75 -23.21 43.99
N SER A 6 -42.02 -22.37 44.73
CA SER A 6 -42.46 -21.08 45.31
C SER A 6 -41.21 -20.26 45.66
N SER A 7 -40.84 -19.25 44.86
CA SER A 7 -41.23 -17.84 44.95
C SER A 7 -40.64 -17.08 46.15
N VAL A 8 -39.50 -16.40 45.94
CA VAL A 8 -39.13 -15.18 46.67
C VAL A 8 -38.72 -14.12 45.64
N ALA A 9 -39.28 -12.93 45.82
CA ALA A 9 -39.28 -11.82 44.89
C ALA A 9 -38.35 -10.67 45.33
N ARG A 10 -37.92 -9.88 44.33
CA ARG A 10 -37.55 -8.43 44.38
C ARG A 10 -36.33 -8.03 45.23
N SER A 11 -35.53 -7.00 44.92
CA SER A 11 -35.14 -6.24 43.72
C SER A 11 -34.05 -5.24 44.18
N SER A 12 -33.22 -4.80 43.23
CA SER A 12 -32.41 -3.57 43.19
C SER A 12 -31.25 -3.34 44.17
N LEU A 13 -30.05 -3.14 43.59
CA LEU A 13 -29.11 -2.01 43.78
C LEU A 13 -27.81 -2.37 43.00
N SER A 14 -27.71 -1.99 41.73
CA SER A 14 -26.86 -0.86 41.28
C SER A 14 -25.42 -0.88 41.82
N SER A 15 -24.53 -1.59 41.12
CA SER A 15 -23.17 -1.08 40.94
C SER A 15 -22.80 -1.16 39.46
N SER A 16 -23.06 -0.03 38.80
CA SER A 16 -22.49 0.32 37.52
C SER A 16 -20.96 0.32 37.63
N SER A 17 -20.30 -0.61 36.96
CA SER A 17 -18.96 -0.37 36.44
C SER A 17 -18.91 -0.76 34.97
N PRO A 18 -19.33 0.17 34.08
CA PRO A 18 -19.00 0.10 32.67
C PRO A 18 -17.60 0.69 32.48
N TYR A 19 -16.56 0.04 33.02
CA TYR A 19 -15.19 0.44 32.71
C TYR A 19 -14.72 -0.30 31.45
N SER A 20 -15.04 0.33 30.32
CA SER A 20 -14.16 0.53 29.17
C SER A 20 -13.51 -0.74 28.61
N ARG A 21 -14.07 -1.41 27.59
CA ARG A 21 -13.94 -0.99 26.18
C ARG A 21 -12.80 0.02 25.93
N SER A 22 -11.56 -0.37 26.22
CA SER A 22 -10.42 0.01 25.38
C SER A 22 -10.44 -0.97 24.18
N ALA A 23 -10.79 -0.63 22.94
CA ALA A 23 -10.43 0.58 22.20
C ALA A 23 -9.00 0.98 22.56
N GLY A 24 -8.02 0.23 22.07
CA GLY A 24 -6.64 0.48 22.45
C GLY A 24 -5.65 -0.35 21.69
N ARG A 25 -5.54 -0.04 20.39
CA ARG A 25 -4.50 -0.52 19.48
C ARG A 25 -4.59 -2.02 19.20
N SER A 26 -5.17 -2.35 18.04
CA SER A 26 -4.34 -3.14 17.13
C SER A 26 -2.99 -2.42 17.17
N LEU A 27 -1.98 -3.08 17.74
CA LEU A 27 -0.63 -2.74 17.37
C LEU A 27 -0.70 -2.89 15.85
N GLN A 28 -0.88 -1.75 15.16
CA GLN A 28 -0.62 -1.66 13.74
C GLN A 28 0.75 -2.26 13.67
N GLN A 29 0.82 -3.53 13.26
CA GLN A 29 2.04 -4.28 13.21
C GLN A 29 2.97 -3.34 12.48
N LEU A 30 3.99 -2.82 13.18
CA LEU A 30 4.92 -1.89 12.60
C LEU A 30 5.65 -2.73 11.56
N ARG A 31 5.07 -2.77 10.36
CA ARG A 31 5.51 -3.60 9.27
C ARG A 31 6.72 -2.90 8.73
N PHE A 32 7.87 -3.24 9.29
CA PHE A 32 9.13 -2.91 8.69
C PHE A 32 9.25 -3.76 7.44
N ALA A 33 9.07 -3.10 6.28
CA ALA A 33 9.43 -3.70 5.02
C ALA A 33 10.95 -3.88 4.98
N HIS A 34 11.41 -5.09 4.63
CA HIS A 34 12.82 -5.35 4.40
C HIS A 34 13.35 -4.42 3.30
N LYS A 35 14.50 -3.78 3.53
CA LYS A 35 15.17 -2.89 2.57
C LYS A 35 16.51 -3.49 2.18
N GLU A 36 16.76 -3.56 0.89
CA GLU A 36 18.07 -3.91 0.37
C GLU A 36 18.87 -2.62 0.12
N LEU A 37 20.10 -2.56 0.62
CA LEU A 37 21.00 -1.43 0.45
C LEU A 37 22.23 -1.89 -0.32
N ARG A 38 22.45 -1.31 -1.50
CA ARG A 38 23.63 -1.56 -2.33
C ARG A 38 24.49 -0.32 -2.40
N PHE A 39 25.78 -0.47 -2.14
CA PHE A 39 26.74 0.63 -2.08
C PHE A 39 27.82 0.51 -3.16
N GLY A 40 28.57 1.60 -3.35
CA GLY A 40 29.74 1.61 -4.22
C GLY A 40 29.40 1.35 -5.69
N VAL A 41 30.21 0.51 -6.33
CA VAL A 41 30.16 0.27 -7.78
C VAL A 41 28.87 -0.47 -8.17
N GLU A 42 28.44 -1.45 -7.39
CA GLU A 42 27.26 -2.25 -7.72
C GLU A 42 25.97 -1.41 -7.74
N GLY A 43 25.79 -0.54 -6.73
CA GLY A 43 24.67 0.40 -6.70
C GLY A 43 24.67 1.34 -7.91
N ARG A 44 25.84 1.90 -8.26
CA ARG A 44 25.97 2.77 -9.44
C ARG A 44 25.72 2.03 -10.76
N ALA A 45 26.16 0.78 -10.87
CA ALA A 45 25.92 -0.03 -12.07
C ALA A 45 24.42 -0.30 -12.31
N GLN A 46 23.66 -0.55 -11.24
CA GLN A 46 22.21 -0.70 -11.35
C GLN A 46 21.51 0.61 -11.78
N LEU A 47 21.95 1.74 -11.21
CA LEU A 47 21.44 3.04 -11.62
C LEU A 47 21.76 3.34 -13.09
N LEU A 48 23.01 3.07 -13.52
CA LEU A 48 23.44 3.26 -14.89
C LEU A 48 22.57 2.46 -15.86
N LYS A 49 22.28 1.19 -15.56
CA LYS A 49 21.38 0.37 -16.38
C LYS A 49 19.99 0.99 -16.56
N GLY A 50 19.43 1.56 -15.49
CA GLY A 50 18.14 2.27 -15.54
C GLY A 50 18.21 3.52 -16.41
N VAL A 51 19.25 4.34 -16.22
CA VAL A 51 19.50 5.55 -17.00
C VAL A 51 19.68 5.23 -18.48
N ASP A 52 20.46 4.20 -18.81
CA ASP A 52 20.70 3.77 -20.20
C ASP A 52 19.39 3.35 -20.89
N THR A 53 18.50 2.69 -20.16
CA THR A 53 17.20 2.27 -20.68
C THR A 53 16.35 3.49 -21.05
N LEU A 54 16.29 4.48 -20.15
CA LEU A 54 15.55 5.72 -20.40
C LEU A 54 16.18 6.53 -21.53
N ALA A 55 17.51 6.68 -21.52
CA ALA A 55 18.25 7.43 -22.52
C ALA A 55 18.01 6.86 -23.93
N LYS A 56 18.06 5.54 -24.09
CA LYS A 56 17.76 4.87 -25.37
C LYS A 56 16.34 5.15 -25.84
N ALA A 57 15.35 5.11 -24.94
CA ALA A 57 13.96 5.38 -25.29
C ALA A 57 13.77 6.83 -25.79
N VAL A 58 14.28 7.81 -25.04
CA VAL A 58 14.10 9.23 -25.35
C VAL A 58 14.92 9.67 -26.58
N ALA A 59 16.12 9.13 -26.75
CA ALA A 59 17.01 9.48 -27.87
C ALA A 59 16.35 9.28 -29.24
N THR A 60 15.44 8.30 -29.37
CA THR A 60 14.71 8.06 -30.62
C THR A 60 13.80 9.21 -31.05
N THR A 61 13.39 10.06 -30.11
CA THR A 61 12.45 11.16 -30.34
C THR A 61 13.13 12.50 -30.61
N LEU A 62 14.46 12.59 -30.48
CA LEU A 62 15.19 13.84 -30.58
C LEU A 62 15.40 14.28 -32.04
N GLY A 63 15.42 15.61 -32.22
CA GLY A 63 15.71 16.26 -33.49
C GLY A 63 14.54 16.29 -34.48
N PRO A 64 14.70 17.01 -35.61
CA PRO A 64 13.62 17.22 -36.58
C PRO A 64 13.14 15.93 -37.28
N LYS A 65 13.96 14.87 -37.26
CA LYS A 65 13.63 13.54 -37.79
C LYS A 65 13.34 12.49 -36.69
N GLY A 66 13.09 12.93 -35.45
CA GLY A 66 12.74 12.05 -34.35
C GLY A 66 11.49 11.20 -34.64
N ARG A 67 11.46 9.96 -34.14
CA ARG A 67 10.37 9.00 -34.32
C ARG A 67 9.33 9.11 -33.21
N ASN A 68 8.16 8.53 -33.43
CA ASN A 68 7.11 8.42 -32.42
C ASN A 68 7.42 7.28 -31.44
N VAL A 69 7.10 7.50 -30.18
CA VAL A 69 7.11 6.46 -29.14
C VAL A 69 5.67 6.20 -28.71
N LEU A 70 5.33 4.91 -28.55
CA LEU A 70 4.05 4.48 -28.00
C LEU A 70 4.21 4.24 -26.50
N ILE A 71 3.29 4.80 -25.72
CA ILE A 71 3.19 4.59 -24.27
C ILE A 71 1.89 3.85 -24.01
N GLU A 72 1.99 2.69 -23.38
CA GLU A 72 0.84 1.91 -22.96
C GLU A 72 -0.02 2.73 -21.97
N SER A 73 -1.33 2.72 -22.18
CA SER A 73 -2.31 3.32 -21.28
C SER A 73 -3.09 2.19 -20.62
N SER A 74 -3.40 2.31 -19.32
CA SER A 74 -4.15 1.28 -18.59
C SER A 74 -5.56 1.05 -19.16
N TYR A 75 -6.10 2.02 -19.90
CA TYR A 75 -7.40 1.91 -20.57
C TYR A 75 -7.35 2.57 -21.94
N GLY A 76 -8.06 1.97 -22.91
CA GLY A 76 -8.20 2.51 -24.26
C GLY A 76 -6.98 2.27 -25.15
N SER A 77 -6.82 3.14 -26.16
CA SER A 77 -5.71 3.06 -27.11
C SER A 77 -4.40 3.60 -26.53
N PRO A 78 -3.24 3.07 -26.96
CA PRO A 78 -1.94 3.54 -26.50
C PRO A 78 -1.69 4.99 -26.94
N LYS A 79 -0.96 5.75 -26.10
CA LYS A 79 -0.62 7.14 -26.37
C LYS A 79 0.59 7.23 -27.29
N ILE A 80 0.44 7.89 -28.43
CA ILE A 80 1.53 8.13 -29.38
C ILE A 80 2.06 9.55 -29.16
N THR A 81 3.37 9.72 -28.92
CA THR A 81 4.00 11.03 -28.69
C THR A 81 5.37 11.15 -29.34
N LYS A 82 5.81 12.38 -29.62
CA LYS A 82 7.23 12.76 -29.79
C LYS A 82 7.66 13.55 -28.56
N GLY A 83 8.91 13.41 -28.12
CA GLY A 83 9.48 14.24 -27.06
C GLY A 83 9.36 15.72 -27.42
N LYS A 84 9.07 16.56 -26.43
CA LYS A 84 9.10 18.02 -26.61
C LYS A 84 10.53 18.53 -26.62
#